data_AF-A0A956NM50-F1
#
_entry.id   AF-A0A956NM50-F1
#
_cell.length_a   1.000
_cell.length_b   1.000
_cell.length_c   1.000
_cell.angle_alpha   90.00
_cell.angle_beta   90.00
_cell.angle_gamma   90.00
#
_symmetry.space_group_name_H-M   'P 1'
#
loop_
_entity.id
_entity.type
_entity.pdbx_description
1 polymer ?
#
loop_
_entity_poly.entity_id
_entity_poly.type
_entity_poly.pdbx_seq_one_letter_code
_entity_poly.pdbx_strand_id
1 'polypeptide(L)'
;MAFYQTNPLYFEHFPPLPSLESLANDLVECPPGKELSDKYFLGFWDKERLVAILDLIDGYPTAEIAYIGLFMVDSRLAGQGLGSKIIAELLSQC
;
A
#
# COMPACT_ATOMS: atom_id res chain seq x y z
N MET A 1 -5.32 -2.64 11.12
CA MET A 1 -4.27 -2.55 12.15
C MET A 1 -3.38 -3.79 12.19
N ALA A 2 -3.93 -5.00 12.34
CA ALA A 2 -3.15 -6.24 12.46
C ALA A 2 -2.06 -6.42 11.38
N PHE A 3 -2.31 -5.96 10.14
CA PHE A 3 -1.33 -6.07 9.05
C PHE A 3 -0.11 -5.15 9.22
N TYR A 4 -0.30 -3.88 9.58
CA TYR A 4 0.80 -2.94 9.88
C TYR A 4 1.69 -3.47 11.00
N GLN A 5 1.09 -4.11 12.01
CA GLN A 5 1.83 -4.71 13.12
C GLN A 5 2.73 -5.87 12.69
N THR A 6 2.51 -6.46 11.50
CA THR A 6 3.44 -7.46 10.95
C THR A 6 4.76 -6.85 10.48
N ASN A 7 4.84 -5.53 10.25
CA ASN A 7 6.00 -4.84 9.69
C ASN A 7 6.63 -3.82 10.66
N PRO A 8 7.13 -4.24 11.83
CA PRO A 8 7.70 -3.32 12.82
C PRO A 8 8.92 -2.54 12.29
N LEU A 9 9.76 -3.17 11.46
CA LEU A 9 10.95 -2.53 10.86
C LEU A 9 10.58 -1.31 10.01
N TYR A 10 9.43 -1.33 9.32
CA TYR A 10 8.95 -0.17 8.58
C TYR A 10 8.77 1.04 9.51
N PHE A 11 8.11 0.85 10.65
CA PHE A 11 7.82 1.93 11.61
C PHE A 11 9.02 2.32 12.49
N GLU A 12 10.07 1.49 12.52
CA GLU A 12 11.37 1.89 13.07
C GLU A 12 12.07 2.93 12.17
N HIS A 13 11.95 2.78 10.85
CA HIS A 13 12.50 3.73 9.88
C HIS A 13 11.57 4.91 9.58
N PHE A 14 10.25 4.69 9.65
CA PHE A 14 9.20 5.66 9.35
C PHE A 14 8.24 5.77 10.55
N PRO A 15 8.69 6.37 11.67
CA PRO A 15 7.84 6.59 12.83
C PRO A 15 6.67 7.55 12.48
N PRO A 16 5.55 7.51 13.22
CA PRO A 16 5.31 6.80 14.48
C PRO A 16 4.86 5.34 14.32
N LEU A 17 4.75 4.61 15.44
CA LEU A 17 4.07 3.31 15.46
C LEU A 17 2.62 3.45 14.96
N PRO A 18 2.08 2.41 14.30
CA PRO A 18 0.77 2.50 13.67
C PRO A 18 -0.34 2.62 14.73
N SER A 19 -1.27 3.54 14.49
CA SER A 19 -2.46 3.76 15.32
C SER A 19 -3.72 3.70 14.46
N LEU A 20 -4.89 3.50 15.06
CA LEU A 20 -6.14 3.48 14.29
C LEU A 20 -6.37 4.80 13.55
N GLU A 21 -5.91 5.91 14.14
CA GLU A 21 -5.93 7.22 13.53
C GLU A 21 -4.98 7.31 12.34
N SER A 22 -3.73 6.84 12.46
CA SER A 22 -2.79 6.85 11.34
C SER A 22 -3.28 5.99 10.17
N LEU A 23 -3.86 4.82 10.47
CA LEU A 23 -4.47 3.96 9.46
C LEU A 23 -5.69 4.63 8.82
N ALA A 24 -6.53 5.31 9.59
CA ALA A 24 -7.67 6.05 9.03
C ALA A 24 -7.19 7.17 8.10
N ASN A 25 -6.11 7.86 8.46
CA ASN A 25 -5.48 8.88 7.61
C ASN A 25 -4.92 8.26 6.33
N ASP A 26 -4.18 7.15 6.40
CA ASP A 26 -3.64 6.47 5.21
C ASP A 26 -4.73 6.06 4.21
N LEU A 27 -5.95 5.77 4.69
CA LEU A 27 -7.08 5.41 3.84
C LEU A 27 -7.69 6.60 3.08
N VAL A 28 -7.50 7.83 3.56
CA VAL A 28 -8.18 9.02 3.01
C VAL A 28 -7.22 10.11 2.51
N GLU A 29 -5.96 10.09 2.93
CA GLU A 29 -4.97 11.10 2.56
C GLU A 29 -4.67 11.04 1.06
N CYS A 30 -4.83 12.18 0.41
CA CYS A 30 -4.57 12.39 -1.01
C CYS A 30 -3.58 13.54 -1.17
N PRO A 31 -2.68 13.50 -2.17
CA PRO A 31 -1.81 14.63 -2.46
C PRO A 31 -2.63 15.83 -2.98
N PRO A 32 -2.06 17.05 -2.96
CA PRO A 32 -2.77 18.25 -3.42
C PRO A 32 -3.32 18.10 -4.84
N GLY A 33 -4.60 18.46 -5.02
CA GLY A 33 -5.29 18.38 -6.32
C GLY A 33 -5.82 17.00 -6.69
N LYS A 34 -5.79 16.03 -5.76
CA LYS A 34 -6.40 14.71 -5.91
C LYS A 34 -7.54 14.51 -4.93
N GLU A 35 -8.51 13.73 -5.36
CA GLU A 35 -9.69 13.39 -4.58
C GLU A 35 -9.64 11.91 -4.17
N LEU A 36 -10.47 11.54 -3.18
CA LEU A 36 -10.54 10.15 -2.72
C LEU A 36 -10.95 9.16 -3.83
N SER A 37 -11.67 9.63 -4.86
CA SER A 37 -12.00 8.83 -6.04
C SER A 37 -10.78 8.44 -6.88
N ASP A 38 -9.67 9.17 -6.76
CA ASP A 38 -8.42 8.89 -7.46
C ASP A 38 -7.52 7.95 -6.65
N LYS A 39 -7.90 7.62 -5.42
CA LYS A 39 -7.12 6.80 -4.48
C LYS A 39 -7.66 5.38 -4.40
N TYR A 40 -6.75 4.42 -4.47
CA TYR A 40 -7.02 3.01 -4.34
C TYR A 40 -6.20 2.41 -3.21
N PHE A 41 -6.89 1.92 -2.18
CA PHE A 41 -6.27 1.14 -1.11
C PHE A 41 -6.58 -0.34 -1.31
N LEU A 42 -5.68 -1.03 -1.99
CA LEU A 42 -5.84 -2.42 -2.42
C LEU A 42 -5.25 -3.38 -1.40
N GLY A 43 -5.91 -4.52 -1.19
CA GLY A 43 -5.33 -5.66 -0.51
C GLY A 43 -5.06 -6.80 -1.50
N PHE A 44 -4.07 -7.62 -1.18
CA PHE A 44 -3.77 -8.86 -1.90
C PHE A 44 -3.92 -10.02 -0.95
N TRP A 45 -4.67 -11.04 -1.37
CA TRP A 45 -5.02 -12.17 -0.53
C TRP A 45 -4.47 -13.48 -1.07
N ASP A 46 -3.91 -14.30 -0.18
CA ASP A 46 -3.75 -15.73 -0.40
C ASP A 46 -4.84 -16.44 0.41
N LYS A 47 -5.87 -16.91 -0.30
CA LYS A 47 -7.13 -17.41 0.29
C LYS A 47 -7.75 -16.35 1.20
N GLU A 48 -7.82 -16.61 2.51
CA GLU A 48 -8.41 -15.70 3.50
C GLU A 48 -7.37 -14.79 4.16
N ARG A 49 -6.08 -14.96 3.86
CA ARG A 49 -5.00 -14.20 4.48
C ARG A 49 -4.61 -13.01 3.61
N LEU A 50 -4.68 -11.81 4.16
CA LEU A 50 -4.07 -10.62 3.57
C LEU A 50 -2.54 -10.76 3.62
N VAL A 51 -1.90 -10.72 2.45
CA VAL A 51 -0.45 -10.92 2.28
C VAL A 51 0.29 -9.67 1.81
N ALA A 52 -0.41 -8.69 1.24
CA ALA A 52 0.13 -7.38 0.93
C ALA A 52 -1.00 -6.33 0.86
N ILE A 53 -0.61 -5.06 0.96
CA ILE A 53 -1.46 -3.90 0.70
C ILE A 53 -0.73 -2.93 -0.23
N LEU A 54 -1.50 -2.16 -0.98
CA LEU A 54 -1.01 -1.12 -1.86
C LEU A 54 -1.90 0.11 -1.76
N ASP A 55 -1.30 1.27 -1.51
CA ASP A 55 -1.91 2.58 -1.69
C ASP A 55 -1.43 3.18 -3.01
N LEU A 56 -2.37 3.50 -3.88
CA LEU A 56 -2.14 4.00 -5.23
C LEU A 56 -2.98 5.26 -5.48
N ILE A 57 -2.38 6.29 -6.04
CA ILE A 57 -3.07 7.49 -6.54
C ILE A 57 -3.00 7.50 -8.07
N ASP A 58 -4.14 7.47 -8.73
CA ASP A 58 -4.23 7.53 -10.19
C ASP A 58 -4.08 8.96 -10.73
N GLY A 59 -3.40 9.08 -11.86
CA GLY A 59 -3.10 10.34 -12.54
C GLY A 59 -2.27 11.34 -11.72
N TYR A 60 -1.38 10.89 -10.83
CA TYR A 60 -0.49 11.75 -10.05
C TYR A 60 0.99 11.41 -10.29
N PRO A 61 1.89 12.40 -10.50
CA PRO A 61 1.63 13.83 -10.59
C PRO A 61 1.01 14.27 -11.93
N THR A 62 1.00 13.41 -12.95
CA THR A 62 0.35 13.65 -14.25
C THR A 62 -0.65 12.54 -14.57
N ALA A 63 -1.58 12.80 -15.48
CA ALA A 63 -2.69 11.89 -15.79
C ALA A 63 -2.26 10.49 -16.26
N GLU A 64 -1.02 10.33 -16.73
CA GLU A 64 -0.46 9.08 -17.24
C GLU A 64 0.26 8.26 -16.17
N ILE A 65 0.35 8.75 -14.93
CA ILE A 65 1.12 8.13 -13.85
C ILE A 65 0.18 7.67 -12.75
N ALA A 66 0.29 6.39 -12.39
CA ALA A 66 -0.23 5.85 -11.16
C ALA A 66 0.89 5.83 -10.09
N TYR A 67 0.69 6.59 -9.02
CA TYR A 67 1.69 6.78 -7.95
C TYR A 67 1.46 5.83 -6.79
N ILE A 68 2.46 5.05 -6.43
CA ILE A 68 2.41 4.17 -5.26
C ILE A 68 2.87 4.95 -4.02
N GLY A 69 1.94 5.24 -3.12
CA GLY A 69 2.22 5.92 -1.85
C GLY A 69 2.73 4.97 -0.77
N LEU A 70 2.15 3.77 -0.70
CA LEU A 70 2.54 2.72 0.24
C LEU A 70 2.47 1.37 -0.47
N PHE A 71 3.52 0.57 -0.35
CA PHE A 71 3.46 -0.84 -0.70
C PHE A 71 4.08 -1.67 0.41
N MET A 72 3.26 -2.51 1.04
CA MET A 72 3.69 -3.30 2.18
C MET A 72 3.29 -4.76 2.00
N VAL A 73 4.29 -5.63 2.03
CA VAL A 73 4.12 -7.09 2.03
C VAL A 73 4.21 -7.58 3.47
N ASP A 74 3.50 -8.64 3.83
CA ASP A 74 3.64 -9.29 5.12
C ASP A 74 5.11 -9.63 5.38
N SER A 75 5.67 -9.22 6.51
CA SER A 75 7.11 -9.38 6.79
C SER A 75 7.59 -10.83 6.70
N ARG A 76 6.71 -11.80 6.94
CA ARG A 76 7.01 -13.24 6.82
C ARG A 76 7.20 -13.68 5.38
N LEU A 77 6.78 -12.87 4.41
CA LEU A 77 6.85 -13.12 2.97
C LEU A 77 7.77 -12.10 2.25
N ALA A 78 8.25 -11.09 2.97
CA ALA A 78 9.22 -10.12 2.46
C ALA A 78 10.53 -10.81 2.04
N GLY A 79 11.19 -10.29 1.01
CA GLY A 79 12.43 -10.86 0.47
C GLY A 79 12.27 -12.14 -0.35
N GLN A 80 11.06 -12.67 -0.51
CA GLN A 80 10.79 -13.93 -1.23
C GLN A 80 10.23 -13.71 -2.66
N GLY A 81 10.27 -12.46 -3.14
CA GLY A 81 9.81 -12.09 -4.49
C GLY A 81 8.29 -11.93 -4.65
N LEU A 82 7.48 -12.09 -3.59
CA LEU A 82 6.04 -11.89 -3.64
C LEU A 82 5.68 -10.46 -4.09
N GLY A 83 6.35 -9.45 -3.53
CA GLY A 83 6.11 -8.05 -3.89
C GLY A 83 6.35 -7.78 -5.38
N SER A 84 7.45 -8.31 -5.94
CA SER A 84 7.76 -8.17 -7.36
C SER A 84 6.71 -8.84 -8.25
N LYS A 85 6.19 -10.01 -7.85
CA LYS A 85 5.12 -10.70 -8.59
C LYS A 85 3.83 -9.88 -8.60
N ILE A 86 3.46 -9.30 -7.45
CA ILE A 86 2.27 -8.45 -7.34
C ILE A 86 2.38 -7.24 -8.27
N ILE A 87 3.52 -6.53 -8.26
CA ILE A 87 3.72 -5.38 -9.15
C ILE A 87 3.68 -5.81 -10.63
N ALA A 88 4.30 -6.94 -10.98
CA ALA A 88 4.25 -7.44 -12.36
C ALA A 88 2.82 -7.76 -12.84
N GLU A 89 1.99 -8.34 -11.97
CA GLU A 89 0.58 -8.62 -12.25
C GLU A 89 -0.26 -7.33 -12.38
N LEU A 90 0.02 -6.31 -11.57
CA LEU A 90 -0.65 -5.02 -11.71
C LEU A 90 -0.33 -4.36 -13.04
N LEU A 91 0.94 -4.40 -13.45
CA LEU A 91 1.39 -3.81 -14.70
C LEU A 91 0.88 -4.55 -15.95
N SER A 92 0.49 -5.83 -15.83
CA SER A 92 -0.11 -6.56 -16.95
C SER A 92 -1.60 -6.24 -17.15
N GLN A 93 -2.22 -5.51 -16.23
CA GLN A 93 -3.62 -5.07 -16.32
C GLN A 93 -3.77 -3.62 -16.81
N CYS A 94 -2.66 -2.93 -17.05
CA CYS A 94 -2.62 -1.59 -17.64
C CYS A 94 -2.68 -1.63 -19.18
#